data_AF-A0A1S3MTP3-F1
#
_entry.id   AF-A0A1S3MTP3-F1
#
_cell.length_a   1.000
_cell.length_b   1.000
_cell.length_c   1.000
_cell.angle_alpha   90.00
_cell.angle_beta   90.00
_cell.angle_gamma   90.00
#
_symmetry.space_group_name_H-M   'P 1'
#
loop_
_entity.id
_entity.type
_entity.pdbx_description
1 polymer ?
#
loop_
_entity_poly.entity_id
_entity_poly.type
_entity_poly.pdbx_seq_one_letter_code
_entity_poly.pdbx_strand_id
1 'polypeptide(L)'
;MGHFVIPATCEPSRLQTFLQSMAWEARQRIKHRNQLQAEEEEVLLHCLEGLALRNLSKEPSVRHNQMIPCCRRLLEERSPLMEGLRVEVSHFYSVMQDGDLCIPWDWKG
;
A
#
# COMPACT_ATOMS: atom_id res chain seq x y z
N MET A 1 -3.67 10.08 -4.19
CA MET A 1 -3.92 10.36 -5.63
C MET A 1 -3.79 11.86 -5.89
N GLY A 2 -3.41 12.27 -7.11
CA GLY A 2 -3.32 13.67 -7.55
C GLY A 2 -4.22 13.97 -8.75
N HIS A 3 -5.41 13.35 -8.79
CA HIS A 3 -6.40 13.58 -9.83
C HIS A 3 -7.33 14.71 -9.42
N PHE A 4 -7.84 15.44 -10.42
CA PHE A 4 -8.89 16.43 -10.25
C PHE A 4 -10.20 15.86 -10.79
N VAL A 5 -11.27 16.02 -10.03
CA VAL A 5 -12.63 15.72 -10.48
C VAL A 5 -13.32 17.07 -10.66
N ILE A 6 -13.68 17.40 -11.91
CA ILE A 6 -14.19 18.72 -12.27
C ILE A 6 -15.57 18.52 -12.91
N PRO A 7 -16.63 19.18 -12.39
CA PRO A 7 -17.95 19.11 -13.01
C PRO A 7 -17.92 19.62 -14.45
N ALA A 8 -18.69 18.98 -15.33
CA ALA A 8 -18.79 19.39 -16.73
C ALA A 8 -19.36 20.81 -16.91
N THR A 9 -20.07 21.33 -15.91
CA THR A 9 -20.64 22.69 -15.86
C THR A 9 -19.67 23.76 -15.38
N CYS A 10 -18.40 23.43 -15.13
CA CYS A 10 -17.41 24.37 -14.63
C CYS A 10 -17.06 25.43 -15.68
N GLU A 11 -17.14 26.71 -15.30
CA GLU A 11 -16.74 27.82 -16.17
C GLU A 11 -15.22 27.80 -16.45
N PRO A 12 -14.77 28.11 -17.68
CA PRO A 12 -13.34 28.06 -18.04
C PRO A 12 -12.42 28.91 -17.16
N SER A 13 -12.88 30.08 -16.71
CA SER A 13 -12.11 30.97 -15.82
C SER A 13 -11.89 30.34 -14.44
N ARG A 14 -12.93 29.73 -13.87
CA ARG A 14 -12.85 29.02 -12.58
C ARG A 14 -11.94 27.81 -12.66
N LEU A 15 -12.00 27.07 -13.78
CA LEU A 15 -11.10 25.97 -14.06
C LEU A 15 -9.63 26.44 -14.07
N GLN A 16 -9.34 27.54 -14.76
CA GLN A 16 -7.99 28.08 -14.84
C GLN A 16 -7.44 28.46 -13.46
N THR A 17 -8.23 29.17 -12.64
CA THR A 17 -7.84 29.54 -11.27
C THR A 17 -7.64 28.32 -10.38
N PHE A 18 -8.52 27.31 -10.48
CA PHE A 18 -8.38 26.06 -9.73
C PHE A 18 -7.10 25.31 -10.10
N LEU A 19 -6.80 25.17 -11.40
CA LEU A 19 -5.57 24.52 -11.84
C LEU A 19 -4.32 25.28 -11.37
N GLN A 20 -4.30 26.62 -11.46
CA GLN A 20 -3.16 27.42 -11.01
C GLN A 20 -2.90 27.26 -9.51
N SER A 21 -3.95 27.19 -8.69
CA SER A 21 -3.82 27.03 -7.23
C SER A 21 -3.49 25.60 -6.81
N MET A 22 -4.06 24.58 -7.46
CA MET A 22 -3.98 23.19 -6.99
C MET A 22 -2.98 22.31 -7.76
N ALA A 23 -2.50 22.70 -8.95
CA ALA A 23 -1.64 21.86 -9.77
C ALA A 23 -0.31 21.51 -9.08
N TRP A 24 0.27 22.44 -8.32
CA TRP A 24 1.50 22.16 -7.58
C TRP A 24 1.26 21.06 -6.53
N GLU A 25 0.19 21.18 -5.73
CA GLU A 25 -0.14 20.21 -4.71
C GLU A 25 -0.44 18.83 -5.32
N ALA A 26 -1.18 18.78 -6.43
CA ALA A 26 -1.45 17.52 -7.13
C ALA A 26 -0.15 16.84 -7.59
N ARG A 27 0.82 17.60 -8.11
CA ARG A 27 2.15 17.06 -8.49
C ARG A 27 2.91 16.54 -7.27
N GLN A 28 2.87 17.25 -6.13
CA GLN A 28 3.51 16.77 -4.90
C GLN A 28 2.87 15.46 -4.42
N ARG A 29 1.54 15.36 -4.44
CA ARG A 29 0.81 14.13 -4.08
C ARG A 29 1.13 12.96 -5.02
N ILE A 30 1.33 13.22 -6.32
CA ILE A 30 1.77 12.20 -7.29
C ILE A 30 3.19 11.74 -6.97
N LYS A 31 4.12 12.70 -6.77
CA LYS A 31 5.52 12.41 -6.44
C LYS A 31 5.62 11.57 -5.17
N HIS A 32 4.94 11.98 -4.10
CA HIS A 32 4.94 11.27 -2.83
C HIS A 32 4.35 9.86 -2.95
N ARG A 33 3.24 9.70 -3.69
CA ARG A 33 2.68 8.37 -3.95
C ARG A 33 3.69 7.47 -4.67
N ASN A 34 4.36 7.97 -5.70
CA ASN A 34 5.32 7.17 -6.45
C ASN A 34 6.52 6.78 -5.58
N GLN A 35 6.94 7.64 -4.65
CA GLN A 35 7.98 7.31 -3.66
C GLN A 35 7.52 6.19 -2.73
N LEU A 36 6.31 6.28 -2.17
CA LEU A 36 5.77 5.22 -1.30
C LEU A 36 5.58 3.91 -2.06
N GLN A 37 5.20 3.96 -3.35
CA GLN A 37 5.08 2.76 -4.16
C GLN A 37 6.43 2.06 -4.35
N ALA A 38 7.49 2.80 -4.68
CA ALA A 38 8.83 2.25 -4.81
C ALA A 38 9.35 1.66 -3.47
N GLU A 39 9.11 2.35 -2.36
CA GLU A 39 9.46 1.87 -1.02
C GLU A 39 8.68 0.61 -0.63
N GLU A 40 7.38 0.54 -0.98
CA GLU A 40 6.56 -0.66 -0.76
C GLU A 40 7.08 -1.84 -1.58
N GLU A 41 7.37 -1.65 -2.87
CA GLU A 41 7.92 -2.70 -3.73
C GLU A 41 9.26 -3.22 -3.19
N GLU A 42 10.14 -2.32 -2.74
CA GLU A 42 11.43 -2.70 -2.13
C GLU A 42 11.24 -3.53 -0.86
N VAL A 43 10.43 -3.07 0.10
CA VAL A 43 10.27 -3.78 1.38
C VAL A 43 9.50 -5.10 1.21
N LEU A 44 8.60 -5.19 0.23
CA LEU A 44 7.87 -6.41 -0.09
C LEU A 44 8.83 -7.50 -0.60
N LEU A 45 9.76 -7.15 -1.50
CA LEU A 45 10.79 -8.08 -1.97
C LEU A 45 11.67 -8.58 -0.81
N HIS A 46 12.12 -7.67 0.05
CA HIS A 46 12.89 -8.04 1.25
C HIS A 46 12.10 -8.99 2.18
N CYS A 47 10.79 -8.78 2.35
CA CYS A 47 9.94 -9.69 3.13
C CYS A 47 9.79 -11.06 2.48
N LEU A 48 9.54 -11.11 1.18
CA LEU A 48 9.41 -12.36 0.44
C LEU A 48 10.65 -13.24 0.61
N GLU A 49 11.83 -12.65 0.39
CA GLU A 49 13.11 -13.36 0.51
C GLU A 49 13.46 -13.65 1.97
N GLY A 50 13.36 -12.64 2.84
CA GLY A 50 13.75 -12.72 4.24
C GLY A 50 12.91 -13.69 5.05
N LEU A 51 11.63 -13.88 4.69
CA LEU A 51 10.71 -14.80 5.38
C LEU A 51 10.45 -16.09 4.58
N ALA A 52 11.11 -16.25 3.43
CA ALA A 52 10.91 -17.34 2.48
C ALA A 52 9.42 -17.58 2.17
N LEU A 53 8.65 -16.51 1.97
CA LEU A 53 7.23 -16.58 1.63
C LEU A 53 7.07 -17.04 0.18
N ARG A 54 6.01 -17.81 -0.08
CA ARG A 54 5.59 -18.12 -1.45
C ARG A 54 4.99 -16.88 -2.14
N ASN A 55 4.24 -16.07 -1.39
CA ASN A 55 3.65 -14.83 -1.88
C ASN A 55 3.37 -13.87 -0.73
N LEU A 56 3.45 -12.57 -1.01
CA LEU A 56 3.05 -11.49 -0.10
C LEU A 56 2.31 -10.43 -0.91
N SER A 57 1.03 -10.22 -0.61
CA SER A 57 0.18 -9.22 -1.25
C SER A 57 -0.55 -8.38 -0.20
N LYS A 58 -1.32 -7.39 -0.65
CA LYS A 58 -2.21 -6.61 0.21
C LYS A 58 -3.58 -6.43 -0.44
N GLU A 59 -4.61 -6.34 0.38
CA GLU A 59 -5.94 -5.96 -0.06
C GLU A 59 -5.94 -4.52 -0.62
N PRO A 60 -6.85 -4.19 -1.57
CA PRO A 60 -6.95 -2.84 -2.14
C PRO A 60 -7.20 -1.72 -1.12
N SER A 61 -7.80 -2.04 0.03
CA SER A 61 -8.08 -1.11 1.13
C SER A 61 -6.83 -0.75 1.94
N VAL A 62 -5.80 -1.61 1.94
CA VAL A 62 -4.54 -1.38 2.64
C VAL A 62 -3.68 -0.42 1.82
N ARG A 63 -3.27 0.68 2.45
CA ARG A 63 -2.49 1.74 1.80
C ARG A 63 -0.99 1.48 1.93
N HIS A 64 -0.19 2.10 1.07
CA HIS A 64 1.28 1.99 1.12
C HIS A 64 1.87 2.35 2.49
N ASN A 65 1.35 3.40 3.12
CA ASN A 65 1.78 3.83 4.46
C ASN A 65 1.34 2.87 5.59
N GLN A 66 0.54 1.85 5.30
CA GLN A 66 0.18 0.76 6.21
C GLN A 66 0.96 -0.50 5.88
N MET A 67 1.12 -0.81 4.58
CA MET A 67 1.87 -1.97 4.10
C MET A 67 3.34 -1.90 4.49
N ILE A 68 4.00 -0.77 4.24
CA ILE A 68 5.44 -0.58 4.52
C ILE A 68 5.79 -0.90 5.99
N PRO A 69 5.15 -0.29 7.01
CA PRO A 69 5.43 -0.63 8.41
C PRO A 69 4.97 -2.03 8.80
N CYS A 70 3.95 -2.60 8.15
CA CYS A 70 3.56 -4.00 8.36
C CYS A 70 4.70 -4.94 7.92
N CYS A 71 5.22 -4.76 6.71
CA CYS A 71 6.35 -5.50 6.16
C CYS A 71 7.60 -5.41 7.05
N ARG A 72 7.95 -4.20 7.51
CA ARG A 72 9.09 -4.01 8.43
C ARG A 72 8.94 -4.83 9.72
N ARG A 73 7.75 -4.82 10.33
CA ARG A 73 7.49 -5.60 11.55
C ARG A 73 7.49 -7.11 11.30
N LEU A 74 7.02 -7.56 10.13
CA LEU A 74 7.10 -8.99 9.76
C LEU A 74 8.55 -9.46 9.65
N LEU A 75 9.44 -8.61 9.14
CA LEU A 75 10.87 -8.91 9.08
C LEU A 75 11.52 -8.97 10.47
N GLU A 76 11.06 -8.14 11.41
CA GLU A 76 11.53 -8.14 12.81
C GLU A 76 11.08 -9.41 13.55
N GLU A 77 9.85 -9.87 13.32
CA GLU A 77 9.24 -11.06 13.93
C GLU A 77 9.46 -12.34 13.09
N ARG A 78 10.59 -12.44 12.40
CA ARG A 78 10.89 -13.55 11.49
C ARG A 78 10.73 -14.90 12.21
N SER A 79 9.88 -15.76 11.65
CA SER A 79 9.60 -17.09 12.18
C SER A 79 9.71 -18.18 11.10
N PRO A 80 10.35 -19.34 11.39
CA PRO A 80 10.37 -20.48 10.47
C PRO A 80 8.97 -21.01 10.10
N LEU A 81 7.96 -20.70 10.91
CA LEU A 81 6.58 -21.11 10.64
C LEU A 81 5.96 -20.39 9.44
N MET A 82 6.59 -19.30 8.97
CA MET A 82 6.11 -18.53 7.82
C MET A 82 6.58 -19.08 6.48
N GLU A 83 7.59 -19.95 6.47
CA GLU A 83 8.22 -20.42 5.24
C GLU A 83 7.22 -21.12 4.32
N GLY A 84 7.20 -20.72 3.05
CA GLY A 84 6.32 -21.28 2.03
C GLY A 84 4.86 -20.82 2.09
N LEU A 85 4.47 -19.96 3.04
CA LEU A 85 3.11 -19.43 3.14
C LEU A 85 2.83 -18.38 2.05
N ARG A 86 1.55 -18.28 1.68
CA ARG A 86 0.99 -17.14 0.92
C ARG A 86 0.31 -16.23 1.94
N VAL A 87 0.79 -14.99 2.06
CA VAL A 87 0.29 -14.01 3.03
C VAL A 87 -0.35 -12.84 2.31
N GLU A 88 -1.53 -12.45 2.76
CA GLU A 88 -2.23 -11.24 2.32
C GLU A 88 -2.43 -10.29 3.50
N VAL A 89 -1.90 -9.08 3.36
CA VAL A 89 -2.10 -8.01 4.34
C VAL A 89 -3.49 -7.41 4.14
N SER A 90 -4.31 -7.45 5.18
CA SER A 90 -5.74 -7.14 5.19
C SER A 90 -6.11 -6.31 6.43
N HIS A 91 -7.36 -6.38 6.88
CA HIS A 91 -7.87 -5.75 8.11
C HIS A 91 -8.24 -6.74 9.22
N PHE A 92 -8.01 -8.05 9.02
CA PHE A 92 -8.40 -9.08 9.98
C PHE A 92 -7.50 -10.30 9.87
N TYR A 93 -7.57 -11.17 10.88
CA TYR A 93 -6.94 -12.48 10.81
C TYR A 93 -7.90 -13.48 10.15
N SER A 94 -7.42 -14.19 9.16
CA SER A 94 -8.16 -15.30 8.55
C SER A 94 -7.21 -16.29 7.92
N VAL A 95 -7.64 -17.54 7.80
CA VAL A 95 -7.04 -18.51 6.90
C VAL A 95 -8.09 -18.82 5.84
N MET A 96 -7.77 -18.53 4.59
CA MET A 96 -8.65 -18.77 3.44
C MET A 96 -8.77 -20.28 3.18
N GLN A 97 -9.83 -20.67 2.46
CA GLN A 97 -10.09 -22.09 2.17
C GLN A 97 -8.94 -22.77 1.40
N ASP A 98 -8.17 -22.01 0.62
CA ASP A 98 -7.01 -22.46 -0.13
C ASP A 98 -5.69 -22.34 0.65
N GLY A 99 -5.76 -22.03 1.94
CA GLY A 99 -4.63 -21.98 2.87
C GLY A 99 -3.93 -20.63 2.95
N ASP A 100 -4.46 -19.58 2.33
CA ASP A 100 -3.83 -18.25 2.35
C ASP A 100 -4.08 -17.54 3.67
N LEU A 101 -3.02 -16.95 4.23
CA LEU A 101 -3.07 -16.30 5.52
C LEU A 101 -3.33 -14.82 5.36
N CYS A 102 -4.48 -14.36 5.85
CA CYS A 102 -4.78 -12.94 5.98
C CYS A 102 -4.33 -12.44 7.35
N ILE A 103 -3.58 -11.34 7.36
CA ILE A 103 -3.15 -10.65 8.60
C ILE A 103 -3.53 -9.18 8.57
N PRO A 104 -3.97 -8.57 9.69
CA PRO A 104 -4.30 -7.15 9.71
C PRO A 104 -3.03 -6.31 9.65
N TRP A 105 -2.97 -5.29 8.78
CA TRP A 105 -1.78 -4.43 8.62
C TRP A 105 -1.27 -3.78 9.92
N ASP A 106 -2.10 -3.69 10.97
CA ASP A 106 -1.82 -3.13 12.30
C ASP A 106 -1.73 -4.18 13.41
N TRP A 107 -1.55 -5.46 13.07
CA TRP A 107 -1.37 -6.56 14.03
C TRP A 107 -0.40 -6.19 15.15
N LYS A 108 -0.67 -6.56 16.40
CA LYS A 108 0.26 -6.32 17.52
C LYS A 108 0.84 -7.66 17.97
N GLY A 109 2.18 -7.72 18.06
CA GLY A 109 2.89 -8.84 18.71
C GLY A 109 2.62 -8.86 20.21
#